data_AF-A0A7S0VD45-F1
#
_entry.id   AF-A0A7S0VD45-F1
#
_cell.length_a   1.000
_cell.length_b   1.000
_cell.length_c   1.000
_cell.angle_alpha   90.00
_cell.angle_beta   90.00
_cell.angle_gamma   90.00
#
_symmetry.space_group_name_H-M   'P 1'
#
loop_
_entity.id
_entity.type
_entity.pdbx_description
1 polymer ?
#
loop_
_entity_poly.entity_id
_entity_poly.type
_entity_poly.pdbx_seq_one_letter_code
_entity_poly.pdbx_strand_id
1 'polypeptide(L)'
;MEPMDISQDEIDAFKSSVLARRFPGLKSMSEDDLKRVIYNEKKKAGQTYEKPKKTYPKTNYEIPEVPKRNLVSIQPAPFVPISPSSAKTEVMRAPQDSFIGVGTPYDSDKVDLLEDRANDESKRATSNSFVPSSASKAKDAIRADYYLYSADEKTKQAELNATRMRSTTNTALYNELYNSRRGKTLI
;
A
#
# COMPACT_ATOMS: atom_id res chain seq x y z
N MET A 1 -14.95 -25.47 -10.62
CA MET A 1 -14.13 -24.71 -11.60
C MET A 1 -15.03 -24.40 -12.77
N GLU A 2 -15.22 -23.11 -13.10
CA GLU A 2 -16.01 -22.74 -14.28
C GLU A 2 -15.20 -23.11 -15.55
N PRO A 3 -15.81 -23.77 -16.56
CA PRO A 3 -15.14 -24.04 -17.82
C PRO A 3 -14.85 -22.70 -18.50
N MET A 4 -13.56 -22.45 -18.80
CA MET A 4 -13.16 -21.29 -19.60
C MET A 4 -13.25 -21.66 -21.07
N ASP A 5 -14.15 -21.01 -21.80
CA ASP A 5 -14.32 -21.18 -23.24
C ASP A 5 -13.15 -20.53 -23.99
N ILE A 6 -12.06 -21.28 -24.14
CA ILE A 6 -10.91 -20.95 -25.00
C ILE A 6 -10.87 -22.01 -26.08
N SER A 7 -10.92 -21.58 -27.35
CA SER A 7 -10.91 -22.50 -28.49
C SER A 7 -9.55 -23.18 -28.64
N GLN A 8 -9.53 -24.36 -29.27
CA GLN A 8 -8.29 -25.09 -29.51
C GLN A 8 -7.30 -24.29 -30.36
N ASP A 9 -7.80 -23.54 -31.34
CA ASP A 9 -7.00 -22.67 -32.21
C ASP A 9 -6.20 -21.62 -31.41
N GLU A 10 -6.79 -21.09 -30.33
CA GLU A 10 -6.11 -20.12 -29.45
C GLU A 10 -4.99 -20.78 -28.65
N ILE A 11 -5.16 -22.05 -28.26
CA ILE A 11 -4.13 -22.82 -27.56
C ILE A 11 -2.94 -23.08 -28.49
N ASP A 12 -3.20 -23.41 -29.75
CA ASP A 12 -2.15 -23.65 -30.75
C ASP A 12 -1.44 -22.36 -31.17
N ALA A 13 -2.18 -21.25 -31.28
CA ALA A 13 -1.61 -19.92 -31.44
C ALA A 13 -0.72 -19.53 -30.24
N PHE A 14 -1.14 -19.86 -29.01
CA PHE A 14 -0.35 -19.60 -27.82
C PHE A 14 0.94 -20.43 -27.80
N LYS A 15 0.90 -21.72 -28.16
CA LYS A 15 2.09 -22.60 -28.23
C LYS A 15 3.13 -22.13 -29.26
N SER A 16 2.69 -21.44 -30.32
CA SER A 16 3.55 -20.85 -31.34
C SER A 16 3.99 -19.41 -31.05
N SER A 17 3.44 -18.78 -30.00
CA SER A 17 3.75 -17.42 -29.60
C SER A 17 5.21 -17.23 -29.15
N VAL A 18 5.68 -15.97 -29.17
CA VAL A 18 7.01 -15.60 -28.66
C VAL A 18 7.18 -15.98 -27.18
N LEU A 19 6.10 -15.88 -26.39
CA LEU A 19 6.11 -16.25 -24.97
C LEU A 19 6.41 -17.74 -24.79
N ALA A 20 5.70 -18.61 -25.50
CA ALA A 20 5.92 -20.06 -25.47
C ALA A 20 7.28 -20.48 -26.04
N ARG A 21 7.88 -19.68 -26.94
CA ARG A 21 9.27 -19.89 -27.40
C ARG A 21 10.31 -19.52 -26.34
N ARG A 22 10.06 -18.47 -25.55
CA ARG A 22 10.96 -18.03 -24.46
C ARG A 22 10.89 -18.95 -23.24
N PHE A 23 9.75 -19.57 -22.99
CA PHE A 23 9.52 -20.45 -21.84
C PHE A 23 9.11 -21.85 -22.32
N PRO A 24 10.07 -22.75 -22.62
CA PRO A 24 9.78 -24.07 -23.18
C PRO A 24 8.88 -24.94 -22.28
N GLY A 25 8.89 -24.71 -20.95
CA GLY A 25 8.00 -25.39 -20.01
C GLY A 25 6.51 -25.13 -20.24
N LEU A 26 6.14 -24.02 -20.89
CA LEU A 26 4.74 -23.74 -21.26
C LEU A 26 4.22 -24.72 -22.31
N LYS A 27 5.09 -25.31 -23.14
CA LYS A 27 4.68 -26.28 -24.17
C LYS A 27 4.31 -27.64 -23.59
N SER A 28 4.90 -28.00 -22.45
CA SER A 28 4.65 -29.26 -21.75
C SER A 28 3.54 -29.15 -20.68
N MET A 29 2.93 -27.98 -20.52
CA MET A 29 1.84 -27.80 -19.57
C MET A 29 0.54 -28.46 -20.06
N SER A 30 -0.31 -28.82 -19.09
CA SER A 30 -1.65 -29.31 -19.39
C SER A 30 -2.46 -28.26 -20.15
N GLU A 31 -3.37 -28.69 -21.01
CA GLU A 31 -4.23 -27.77 -21.76
C GLU A 31 -5.08 -26.89 -20.82
N ASP A 32 -5.51 -27.44 -19.68
CA ASP A 32 -6.28 -26.70 -18.68
C ASP A 32 -5.47 -25.57 -18.03
N ASP A 33 -4.18 -25.78 -17.79
CA ASP A 33 -3.33 -24.73 -17.24
C ASP A 33 -2.98 -23.69 -18.32
N LEU A 34 -2.77 -24.11 -19.57
CA LEU A 34 -2.59 -23.20 -20.71
C LEU A 34 -3.80 -22.28 -20.88
N LYS A 35 -5.03 -22.81 -20.78
CA LYS A 35 -6.26 -22.01 -20.79
C LYS A 35 -6.25 -20.92 -19.72
N ARG A 36 -5.80 -21.23 -18.50
CA ARG A 36 -5.71 -20.23 -17.42
C ARG A 36 -4.69 -19.14 -17.70
N VAL A 37 -3.54 -19.50 -18.28
CA VAL A 37 -2.49 -18.53 -18.64
C VAL A 37 -3.00 -17.58 -19.71
N ILE A 38 -3.59 -18.12 -20.78
CA ILE A 38 -4.18 -17.34 -21.89
C ILE A 38 -5.27 -16.41 -21.35
N TYR A 39 -6.18 -16.91 -20.51
CA TYR A 39 -7.24 -16.10 -19.90
C TYR A 39 -6.69 -14.91 -19.10
N ASN A 40 -5.68 -15.16 -18.26
CA ASN A 40 -5.07 -14.12 -17.44
C ASN A 40 -4.33 -13.07 -18.29
N GLU A 41 -3.69 -13.49 -19.37
CA GLU A 41 -3.02 -12.59 -20.30
C GLU A 41 -4.02 -11.69 -21.03
N LYS A 42 -5.09 -12.27 -21.60
CA LYS A 42 -6.15 -11.49 -22.27
C LYS A 42 -6.90 -10.57 -21.31
N LYS A 43 -7.13 -11.00 -20.07
CA LYS A 43 -7.69 -10.15 -19.01
C LYS A 43 -6.80 -8.94 -18.69
N LYS A 44 -5.48 -9.13 -18.63
CA LYS A 44 -4.52 -8.03 -18.44
C LYS A 44 -4.47 -7.08 -19.65
N ALA A 45 -4.64 -7.61 -20.86
CA ALA A 45 -4.76 -6.81 -22.08
C ALA A 45 -6.08 -6.02 -22.19
N GLY A 46 -6.97 -6.12 -21.19
CA GLY A 46 -8.26 -5.41 -21.19
C GLY A 46 -9.34 -6.08 -22.03
N GLN A 47 -9.12 -7.31 -22.50
CA GLN A 47 -10.13 -8.05 -23.24
C GLN A 47 -11.16 -8.62 -22.27
N THR A 48 -12.38 -8.10 -22.35
CA THR A 48 -13.48 -8.50 -21.47
C THR A 48 -14.12 -9.78 -22.00
N TYR A 49 -13.94 -10.89 -21.29
CA TYR A 49 -14.71 -12.10 -21.58
C TYR A 49 -16.13 -11.95 -21.03
N GLU A 50 -17.12 -12.19 -21.88
CA GLU A 50 -18.50 -12.33 -21.41
C GLU A 50 -18.57 -13.50 -20.45
N LYS A 51 -18.93 -13.22 -19.19
CA LYS A 51 -19.18 -14.29 -18.24
C LYS A 51 -20.39 -15.09 -18.75
N PRO A 52 -20.36 -16.43 -18.69
CA PRO A 52 -21.52 -17.22 -19.06
C PRO A 52 -22.73 -16.72 -18.26
N LYS A 53 -23.80 -16.32 -18.97
CA LYS A 53 -25.04 -15.88 -18.32
C LYS A 53 -25.55 -17.07 -17.51
N LYS A 54 -25.57 -16.92 -16.18
CA LYS A 54 -26.14 -17.91 -15.29
C LYS A 54 -27.64 -18.00 -15.57
N THR A 55 -28.05 -18.96 -16.38
CA THR A 55 -29.45 -19.30 -16.61
C THR A 55 -29.92 -20.12 -15.42
N TYR A 56 -30.44 -19.44 -14.41
CA TYR A 56 -31.23 -20.12 -13.39
C TYR A 56 -32.59 -20.50 -14.02
N PRO A 57 -33.13 -21.70 -13.72
CA PRO A 57 -34.49 -22.03 -14.12
C PRO A 57 -35.42 -20.97 -13.53
N LYS A 58 -36.21 -20.31 -14.39
CA LYS A 58 -37.27 -19.40 -13.94
C LYS A 58 -38.31 -20.24 -13.20
N THR A 59 -38.17 -20.34 -11.89
CA THR A 59 -39.22 -20.86 -11.03
C THR A 59 -40.35 -19.83 -11.01
N ASN A 60 -41.49 -20.17 -11.61
CA ASN A 60 -42.73 -19.41 -11.49
C ASN A 60 -43.25 -19.54 -10.06
N TYR A 61 -42.69 -18.75 -9.14
CA TYR A 61 -43.33 -18.57 -7.84
C TYR A 61 -44.37 -17.46 -7.98
N GLU A 62 -45.63 -17.80 -7.72
CA GLU A 62 -46.66 -16.81 -7.45
C GLU A 62 -46.22 -16.03 -6.21
N ILE A 63 -45.71 -14.81 -6.41
CA ILE A 63 -45.36 -13.91 -5.33
C ILE A 63 -46.70 -13.41 -4.76
N PRO A 64 -47.09 -13.78 -3.53
CA PRO A 64 -48.31 -13.22 -2.94
C PRO A 64 -48.16 -11.70 -2.88
N GLU A 65 -49.19 -10.99 -3.33
CA GLU A 65 -49.19 -9.52 -3.34
C GLU A 65 -49.00 -8.99 -1.93
N VAL A 66 -47.78 -8.54 -1.63
CA VAL A 66 -47.47 -7.91 -0.35
C VAL A 66 -48.32 -6.64 -0.26
N PRO A 67 -49.13 -6.46 0.80
CA PRO A 67 -49.97 -5.27 0.94
C PRO A 67 -49.08 -4.04 0.89
N LYS A 68 -49.38 -3.15 -0.08
CA LYS A 68 -48.69 -1.87 -0.26
C LYS A 68 -48.79 -1.09 1.03
N ARG A 69 -47.73 -1.11 1.85
CA ARG A 69 -47.60 -0.20 2.99
C ARG A 69 -47.72 1.21 2.42
N ASN A 70 -48.73 1.94 2.88
CA ASN A 70 -48.89 3.36 2.59
C ASN A 70 -47.54 4.05 2.84
N LEU A 71 -46.96 4.58 1.76
CA LEU A 71 -45.74 5.37 1.80
C LEU A 71 -46.07 6.61 2.64
N VAL A 72 -45.73 6.56 3.92
CA VAL A 72 -45.52 7.75 4.74
C VAL A 72 -44.60 8.64 3.91
N SER A 73 -45.03 9.88 3.66
CA SER A 73 -44.24 10.83 2.87
C SER A 73 -42.82 10.84 3.41
N ILE A 74 -41.88 10.47 2.55
CA ILE A 74 -40.45 10.50 2.89
C ILE A 74 -40.12 11.98 3.01
N GLN A 75 -40.27 12.52 4.21
CA GLN A 75 -39.68 13.79 4.57
C GLN A 75 -38.18 13.61 4.27
N PRO A 76 -37.58 14.46 3.41
CA PRO A 76 -36.17 14.35 3.14
C PRO A 76 -35.43 14.43 4.47
N ALA A 77 -34.47 13.51 4.68
CA ALA A 77 -33.66 13.55 5.89
C ALA A 77 -33.07 14.97 6.03
N PRO A 78 -33.05 15.55 7.24
CA PRO A 78 -32.78 16.98 7.45
C PRO A 78 -31.41 17.47 6.95
N PHE A 79 -30.55 16.57 6.49
CA PHE A 79 -29.19 16.87 6.03
C PHE A 79 -28.89 16.35 4.62
N VAL A 80 -29.89 16.25 3.74
CA VAL A 80 -29.62 16.02 2.31
C VAL A 80 -29.21 17.35 1.68
N PRO A 81 -27.95 17.52 1.22
CA PRO A 81 -27.57 18.74 0.52
C PRO A 81 -28.46 18.94 -0.70
N ILE A 82 -29.02 20.14 -0.83
CA ILE A 82 -30.00 20.54 -1.84
C ILE A 82 -29.45 20.39 -3.28
N SER A 83 -28.12 20.34 -3.43
CA SER A 83 -27.46 19.98 -4.67
C SER A 83 -26.05 19.42 -4.41
N PRO A 84 -25.66 18.28 -5.03
CA PRO A 84 -24.31 17.73 -4.94
C PRO A 84 -23.23 18.69 -5.46
N SER A 85 -23.57 19.58 -6.40
CA SER A 85 -22.63 20.55 -6.95
C SER A 85 -22.44 21.76 -6.03
N SER A 86 -23.48 22.22 -5.34
CA SER A 86 -23.37 23.31 -4.36
C SER A 86 -22.73 22.88 -3.05
N ALA A 87 -22.86 21.61 -2.67
CA ALA A 87 -22.17 21.05 -1.50
C ALA A 87 -20.63 21.17 -1.64
N LYS A 88 -20.09 20.98 -2.86
CA LYS A 88 -18.65 21.17 -3.09
C LYS A 88 -18.21 22.60 -2.81
N THR A 89 -19.02 23.59 -3.17
CA THR A 89 -18.70 25.01 -2.95
C THR A 89 -18.89 25.44 -1.49
N GLU A 90 -19.87 24.90 -0.77
CA GLU A 90 -20.06 25.17 0.68
C GLU A 90 -19.00 24.49 1.56
N VAL A 91 -18.54 23.30 1.17
CA VAL A 91 -17.49 22.57 1.91
C VAL A 91 -16.10 23.18 1.66
N MET A 92 -15.90 23.84 0.52
CA MET A 92 -14.67 24.57 0.21
C MET A 92 -14.66 25.90 0.96
N ARG A 93 -13.92 25.98 2.07
CA ARG A 93 -13.72 27.23 2.82
C ARG A 93 -12.98 28.28 1.96
N ALA A 94 -13.22 29.55 2.27
CA ALA A 94 -12.50 30.65 1.64
C ALA A 94 -10.99 30.54 1.95
N PRO A 95 -10.10 30.89 0.99
CA PRO A 95 -8.64 30.81 1.17
C PRO A 95 -8.10 31.73 2.28
N GLN A 96 -8.92 32.64 2.79
CA GLN A 96 -8.61 33.57 3.88
C GLN A 96 -8.87 32.95 5.27
N ASP A 97 -9.69 31.89 5.35
CA ASP A 97 -10.01 31.23 6.62
C ASP A 97 -8.91 30.23 6.95
N SER A 98 -8.04 30.59 7.90
CA SER A 98 -7.01 29.71 8.42
C SER A 98 -7.62 28.40 8.90
N PHE A 99 -7.06 27.28 8.43
CA PHE A 99 -7.47 25.94 8.85
C PHE A 99 -7.37 25.83 10.38
N ILE A 100 -8.31 25.12 11.02
CA ILE A 100 -8.15 24.73 12.42
C ILE A 100 -6.91 23.83 12.46
N GLY A 101 -5.81 24.31 13.01
CA GLY A 101 -4.51 23.61 13.02
C GLY A 101 -3.33 24.42 12.47
N VAL A 102 -3.57 25.53 11.74
CA VAL A 102 -2.47 26.37 11.22
C VAL A 102 -1.75 27.06 12.38
N GLY A 103 -0.46 26.79 12.54
CA GLY A 103 0.37 27.31 13.64
C GLY A 103 0.30 26.49 14.93
N THR A 104 -0.24 25.27 14.88
CA THR A 104 -0.19 24.32 16.00
C THR A 104 1.08 23.47 15.95
N PRO A 105 1.56 22.88 17.06
CA PRO A 105 2.72 21.98 17.05
C PRO A 105 2.58 20.81 16.06
N TYR A 106 1.34 20.38 15.78
CA TYR A 106 1.02 19.31 14.83
C TYR A 106 1.18 19.69 13.35
N ASP A 107 1.34 20.98 13.04
CA ASP A 107 1.73 21.40 11.68
C ASP A 107 3.15 20.96 11.35
N SER A 108 4.06 20.90 12.34
CA SER A 108 5.42 20.39 12.11
C SER A 108 5.39 18.91 11.73
N ASP A 109 4.66 18.08 12.48
CA ASP A 109 4.47 16.65 12.16
C ASP A 109 3.83 16.44 10.78
N LYS A 110 2.91 17.33 10.38
CA LYS A 110 2.28 17.28 9.06
C LYS A 110 3.25 17.67 7.96
N VAL A 111 4.08 18.70 8.17
CA VAL A 111 5.13 19.12 7.22
C VAL A 111 6.14 17.99 7.06
N ASP A 112 6.62 17.41 8.16
CA ASP A 112 7.55 16.28 8.17
C ASP A 112 6.96 15.07 7.43
N LEU A 113 5.70 14.72 7.70
CA LEU A 113 5.00 13.62 7.02
C LEU A 113 4.82 13.86 5.53
N LEU A 114 4.54 15.11 5.11
CA LEU A 114 4.44 15.46 3.70
C LEU A 114 5.80 15.45 3.00
N GLU A 115 6.86 15.86 3.70
CA GLU A 115 8.24 15.81 3.20
C GLU A 115 8.73 14.36 3.05
N ASP A 116 8.50 13.51 4.05
CA ASP A 116 8.79 12.08 3.99
C ASP A 116 8.03 11.40 2.84
N ARG A 117 6.75 11.74 2.67
CA ARG A 117 5.94 11.23 1.57
C ARG A 117 6.47 11.67 0.22
N ALA A 118 6.86 12.93 0.06
CA ALA A 118 7.43 13.45 -1.18
C ALA A 118 8.79 12.79 -1.49
N ASN A 119 9.61 12.55 -0.46
CA ASN A 119 10.87 11.82 -0.58
C ASN A 119 10.65 10.36 -1.00
N ASP A 120 9.65 9.69 -0.46
CA ASP A 120 9.32 8.32 -0.87
C ASP A 120 8.68 8.22 -2.25
N GLU A 121 7.81 9.17 -2.61
CA GLU A 121 7.25 9.28 -3.95
C GLU A 121 8.34 9.60 -4.99
N SER A 122 9.32 10.46 -4.67
CA SER A 122 10.45 10.75 -5.55
C SER A 122 11.36 9.54 -5.75
N LYS A 123 11.63 8.74 -4.71
CA LYS A 123 12.33 7.45 -4.83
C LYS A 123 11.59 6.47 -5.73
N ARG A 124 10.25 6.44 -5.65
CA ARG A 124 9.41 5.61 -6.53
C ARG A 124 9.36 6.12 -7.97
N ALA A 125 9.38 7.43 -8.17
CA ALA A 125 9.29 8.06 -9.49
C ALA A 125 10.61 8.05 -10.26
N THR A 126 11.75 8.19 -9.56
CA THR A 126 13.09 8.19 -10.19
C THR A 126 13.65 6.77 -10.39
N SER A 127 13.23 5.79 -9.58
CA SER A 127 13.58 4.39 -9.83
C SER A 127 12.58 3.74 -10.78
N ASN A 128 13.00 3.49 -12.02
CA ASN A 128 12.20 2.92 -13.10
C ASN A 128 11.76 1.45 -12.90
N SER A 129 11.68 1.00 -11.65
CA SER A 129 11.12 -0.29 -11.26
C SER A 129 10.97 -0.32 -9.75
N PHE A 130 9.72 -0.40 -9.27
CA PHE A 130 9.40 -1.01 -7.98
C PHE A 130 9.60 -2.54 -8.06
N VAL A 131 10.73 -2.95 -8.63
CA VAL A 131 11.20 -4.31 -8.69
C VAL A 131 12.66 -4.18 -8.28
N PRO A 132 13.02 -4.58 -7.04
CA PRO A 132 14.43 -4.67 -6.69
C PRO A 132 15.12 -5.46 -7.80
N SER A 133 16.13 -4.86 -8.43
CA SER A 133 16.82 -5.41 -9.62
C SER A 133 17.29 -6.87 -9.48
N SER A 134 17.33 -7.40 -8.26
CA SER A 134 17.38 -8.82 -7.97
C SER A 134 16.67 -9.15 -6.65
N ALA A 135 16.20 -10.39 -6.50
CA ALA A 135 15.63 -10.90 -5.24
C ALA A 135 16.59 -10.77 -4.05
N SER A 136 17.90 -10.77 -4.30
CA SER A 136 18.92 -10.58 -3.27
C SER A 136 18.91 -9.15 -2.71
N LYS A 137 18.79 -8.13 -3.57
CA LYS A 137 18.66 -6.73 -3.12
C LYS A 137 17.33 -6.46 -2.42
N ALA A 138 16.27 -7.19 -2.77
CA ALA A 138 14.99 -7.13 -2.07
C ALA A 138 15.13 -7.57 -0.61
N LYS A 139 15.99 -8.56 -0.34
CA LYS A 139 16.22 -9.11 1.00
C LYS A 139 16.94 -8.12 1.92
N ASP A 140 17.82 -7.30 1.35
CA ASP A 140 18.53 -6.24 2.10
C ASP A 140 17.63 -5.03 2.36
N ALA A 141 16.76 -4.67 1.39
CA ALA A 141 15.84 -3.54 1.52
C ALA A 141 14.60 -3.86 2.36
N ILE A 142 14.07 -5.08 2.25
CA ILE A 142 12.92 -5.59 3.02
C ILE A 142 13.49 -6.45 4.14
N ARG A 143 14.30 -5.85 5.00
CA ARG A 143 14.68 -6.47 6.26
C ARG A 143 13.55 -6.21 7.25
N ALA A 144 12.49 -7.01 7.14
CA ALA A 144 11.48 -7.06 8.19
C ALA A 144 12.14 -7.70 9.41
N ASP A 145 12.47 -6.90 10.42
CA ASP A 145 12.88 -7.42 11.72
C ASP A 145 11.65 -8.14 12.30
N TYR A 146 11.61 -9.47 12.18
CA TYR A 146 10.47 -10.34 12.54
C TYR A 146 10.16 -10.39 14.05
N TYR A 147 10.81 -9.56 14.85
CA TYR A 147 10.52 -9.48 16.27
C TYR A 147 9.44 -8.43 16.48
N LEU A 148 8.28 -8.87 17.00
CA LEU A 148 7.13 -8.04 17.39
C LEU A 148 7.48 -6.91 18.40
N TYR A 149 8.74 -6.84 18.82
CA TYR A 149 9.32 -5.90 19.79
C TYR A 149 10.73 -5.41 19.40
N SER A 150 11.16 -5.50 18.13
CA SER A 150 12.41 -4.84 17.74
C SER A 150 12.22 -3.33 17.83
N ALA A 151 13.05 -2.67 18.63
CA ALA A 151 12.97 -1.23 18.81
C ALA A 151 13.10 -0.51 17.46
N ASP A 152 12.26 0.50 17.21
CA ASP A 152 12.29 1.31 15.99
C ASP A 152 13.71 1.85 15.75
N GLU A 153 14.03 2.16 14.49
CA GLU A 153 15.36 2.70 14.14
C GLU A 153 15.70 3.97 14.96
N LYS A 154 14.70 4.81 15.23
CA LYS A 154 14.82 5.98 16.11
C LYS A 154 15.26 5.58 17.52
N THR A 155 14.70 4.51 18.08
CA THR A 155 15.05 4.01 19.42
C THR A 155 16.45 3.41 19.45
N LYS A 156 16.83 2.64 18.41
CA LYS A 156 18.20 2.10 18.27
C LYS A 156 19.25 3.22 18.19
N GLN A 157 18.97 4.27 17.43
CA GLN A 157 19.86 5.44 17.35
C GLN A 157 19.92 6.22 18.66
N ALA A 158 18.80 6.39 19.36
CA ALA A 158 18.76 7.03 20.67
C ALA A 158 19.60 6.25 21.71
N GLU A 159 19.52 4.92 21.70
CA GLU A 159 20.31 4.06 22.59
C GLU A 159 21.83 4.13 22.28
N LEU A 160 22.20 4.13 21.00
CA LEU A 160 23.58 4.34 20.56
C LEU A 160 24.13 5.70 21.01
N ASN A 161 23.33 6.76 20.86
CA ASN A 161 23.69 8.10 21.29
C ASN A 161 23.82 8.18 22.82
N ALA A 162 22.90 7.58 23.58
CA ALA A 162 22.98 7.51 25.03
C ALA A 162 24.26 6.78 25.50
N THR A 163 24.63 5.70 24.80
CA THR A 163 25.85 4.93 25.08
C THR A 163 27.11 5.74 24.79
N ARG A 164 27.16 6.47 23.66
CA ARG A 164 28.25 7.40 23.36
C ARG A 164 28.37 8.49 24.43
N MET A 165 27.26 9.11 24.82
CA MET A 165 27.25 10.15 25.85
C MET A 165 27.75 9.62 27.19
N ARG A 166 27.33 8.43 27.61
CA ARG A 166 27.86 7.80 28.85
C ARG A 166 29.36 7.54 28.75
N SER A 167 29.85 7.09 27.60
CA SER A 167 31.28 6.86 27.39
C SER A 167 32.09 8.15 27.49
N THR A 168 31.61 9.24 26.88
CA THR A 168 32.30 10.53 26.94
C THR A 168 32.30 11.11 28.35
N THR A 169 31.17 11.04 29.06
CA THR A 169 31.10 11.51 30.46
C THR A 169 32.02 10.71 31.37
N ASN A 170 32.06 9.38 31.23
CA ASN A 170 32.93 8.53 32.05
C ASN A 170 34.41 8.82 31.79
N THR A 171 34.78 9.06 30.53
CA THR A 171 36.15 9.40 30.16
C THR A 171 36.56 10.77 30.71
N ALA A 172 35.66 11.76 30.65
CA ALA A 172 35.88 13.08 31.24
C ALA A 172 36.09 13.01 32.76
N LEU A 173 35.21 12.29 33.48
CA LEU A 173 35.32 12.08 34.91
C LEU A 173 36.62 11.36 35.30
N TYR A 174 37.00 10.34 34.54
CA TYR A 174 38.26 9.62 34.76
C TYR A 174 39.47 10.56 34.64
N ASN A 175 39.50 11.39 33.58
CA ASN A 175 40.59 12.34 33.36
C ASN A 175 40.66 13.39 34.48
N GLU A 176 39.51 13.89 34.94
CA GLU A 176 39.44 14.84 36.06
C GLU A 176 39.98 14.22 37.36
N LEU A 177 39.57 12.99 37.68
CA LEU A 177 40.07 12.23 38.83
C LEU A 177 41.58 11.96 38.73
N TYR A 178 42.07 11.63 37.55
CA TYR A 178 43.49 11.39 37.32
C TYR A 178 44.32 12.66 37.52
N ASN A 179 43.89 13.77 36.92
CA ASN A 179 44.58 15.06 37.01
C ASN A 179 44.59 15.61 38.44
N SER A 180 43.47 15.50 39.16
CA SER A 180 43.39 15.94 40.56
C SER A 180 44.29 15.13 41.51
N ARG A 181 44.50 13.83 41.26
CA ARG A 181 45.46 13.02 42.02
C ARG A 181 46.92 13.34 41.69
N ARG A 182 47.22 13.56 40.41
CA ARG A 182 48.57 13.93 39.95
C ARG A 182 49.00 15.30 40.49
N GLY A 183 48.09 16.27 40.55
CA GLY A 183 48.36 17.59 41.14
C GLY A 183 48.67 17.56 42.64
N LYS A 184 48.15 16.56 43.38
CA LYS A 184 48.40 16.40 44.82
C LYS A 184 49.71 15.66 45.16
N THR A 185 50.33 15.00 44.20
CA THR A 185 51.55 14.18 44.41
C THR A 185 52.85 14.90 43.99
N LEU A 186 52.76 16.15 43.52
CA LEU A 186 53.90 16.97 43.08
C LEU A 186 54.25 18.11 44.06
N ILE A 187 53.95 17.96 45.35
CA ILE A 187 54.39 18.85 46.43
C ILE A 187 55.29 18.08 47.39
#